data_AF-A0A2X3CWJ1-F1
#
_entry.id   AF-A0A2X3CWJ1-F1
#
_cell.length_a   1.000
_cell.length_b   1.000
_cell.length_c   1.000
_cell.angle_alpha   90.00
_cell.angle_beta   90.00
_cell.angle_gamma   90.00
#
_symmetry.space_group_name_H-M   'P 1'
#
loop_
_entity.id
_entity.type
_entity.pdbx_description
1 polymer ?
#
loop_
_entity_poly.entity_id
_entity_poly.type
_entity_poly.pdbx_seq_one_letter_code
_entity_poly.pdbx_strand_id
1 'polypeptide(L)'
;MKWRMDDSWFARLSSLTGLVGRVSAMIGVLMVAAVFLVIGNSVRLSIFARRDTINVQKLIGATDGFILRPFLYGGAMLGFSGAFLSLILSEILVMRLSSAVTEVAKVFGTQFELSGLGFDECLLM
;
A
#
# COMPACT_ATOMS: atom_id res chain seq x y z
N MET A 1 -6.15 -46.26 -10.07
CA MET A 1 -7.08 -45.51 -9.19
C MET A 1 -6.38 -44.47 -8.27
N LYS A 2 -5.14 -44.03 -8.53
CA LYS A 2 -4.35 -43.18 -7.60
C LYS A 2 -4.29 -41.68 -7.96
N TRP A 3 -4.76 -41.28 -9.13
CA TRP A 3 -4.63 -39.90 -9.64
C TRP A 3 -5.74 -38.92 -9.21
N ARG A 4 -6.93 -39.40 -8.80
CA ARG A 4 -8.06 -38.51 -8.40
C ARG A 4 -7.91 -37.86 -7.03
N MET A 5 -7.00 -38.37 -6.19
CA MET A 5 -6.78 -37.82 -4.85
C MET A 5 -6.03 -36.49 -4.93
N ASP A 6 -5.08 -36.39 -5.87
CA ASP A 6 -4.22 -35.22 -6.02
C ASP A 6 -5.02 -34.00 -6.53
N ASP A 7 -5.81 -34.16 -7.59
CA ASP A 7 -6.57 -33.05 -8.19
C ASP A 7 -7.56 -32.40 -7.21
N SER A 8 -8.20 -33.21 -6.36
CA SER A 8 -9.20 -32.74 -5.40
C SER A 8 -8.57 -31.95 -4.23
N TRP A 9 -7.36 -32.32 -3.81
CA TRP A 9 -6.65 -31.61 -2.74
C TRP A 9 -6.06 -30.30 -3.27
N PHE A 10 -5.50 -30.30 -4.49
CA PHE A 10 -5.03 -29.09 -5.16
C PHE A 10 -6.17 -28.11 -5.43
N ALA A 11 -7.36 -28.59 -5.82
CA ALA A 11 -8.56 -27.76 -5.98
C ALA A 11 -8.98 -27.12 -4.65
N ARG A 12 -8.91 -27.85 -3.52
CA ARG A 12 -9.17 -27.31 -2.18
C ARG A 12 -8.15 -26.27 -1.78
N LEU A 13 -6.85 -26.51 -2.01
CA LEU A 13 -5.79 -25.54 -1.71
C LEU A 13 -5.95 -24.26 -2.53
N SER A 14 -6.18 -24.39 -3.84
CA SER A 14 -6.45 -23.25 -4.72
C SER A 14 -7.66 -22.44 -4.27
N SER A 15 -8.73 -23.11 -3.82
CA SER A 15 -9.91 -22.43 -3.28
C SER A 15 -9.60 -21.66 -1.98
N LEU A 16 -8.75 -22.20 -1.11
CA LEU A 16 -8.29 -21.50 0.10
C LEU A 16 -7.41 -20.30 -0.24
N THR A 17 -6.46 -20.43 -1.16
CA THR A 17 -5.64 -19.31 -1.64
C THR A 17 -6.50 -18.21 -2.25
N GLY A 18 -7.52 -18.58 -3.04
CA GLY A 18 -8.47 -17.63 -3.62
C GLY A 18 -9.38 -16.95 -2.58
N LEU A 19 -9.69 -17.61 -1.47
CA LEU A 19 -10.39 -16.99 -0.34
C LEU A 19 -9.48 -15.99 0.39
N VAL A 20 -8.23 -16.36 0.66
CA VAL A 20 -7.24 -15.47 1.28
C VAL A 20 -7.03 -14.22 0.43
N GLY A 21 -6.91 -14.36 -0.89
CA GLY A 21 -6.79 -13.22 -1.81
C GLY A 21 -8.01 -12.29 -1.79
N ARG A 22 -9.23 -12.85 -1.70
CA ARG A 22 -10.44 -12.02 -1.57
C ARG A 22 -10.51 -11.29 -0.24
N VAL A 23 -10.15 -11.95 0.87
CA VAL A 23 -10.12 -11.33 2.20
C VAL A 23 -9.06 -10.24 2.27
N SER A 24 -7.86 -10.46 1.74
CA SER A 24 -6.80 -9.44 1.73
C SER A 24 -7.20 -8.22 0.89
N ALA A 25 -7.84 -8.43 -0.27
CA ALA A 25 -8.37 -7.34 -1.08
C ALA A 25 -9.44 -6.53 -0.32
N MET A 26 -10.36 -7.20 0.38
CA MET A 26 -11.39 -6.54 1.19
C MET A 26 -10.76 -5.70 2.32
N ILE A 27 -9.77 -6.23 3.02
CA ILE A 27 -9.04 -5.51 4.07
C ILE A 27 -8.31 -4.30 3.47
N GLY A 28 -7.67 -4.45 2.30
CA GLY A 28 -7.01 -3.36 1.59
C GLY A 28 -7.96 -2.20 1.28
N VAL A 29 -9.16 -2.50 0.77
CA VAL A 29 -10.19 -1.48 0.50
C VAL A 29 -10.63 -0.78 1.80
N LEU A 30 -10.86 -1.54 2.88
CA LEU A 30 -11.23 -0.99 4.17
C LEU A 30 -10.14 -0.08 4.76
N MET A 31 -8.86 -0.46 4.61
CA MET A 31 -7.71 0.34 5.02
C MET A 31 -7.68 1.68 4.28
N VAL A 32 -7.84 1.66 2.95
CA VAL A 32 -7.90 2.89 2.15
C VAL A 32 -9.06 3.78 2.62
N ALA A 33 -10.26 3.21 2.82
CA ALA A 33 -11.40 3.95 3.33
C ALA A 33 -11.16 4.54 4.72
N ALA A 34 -10.50 3.80 5.62
CA ALA A 34 -10.15 4.28 6.96
C ALA A 34 -9.21 5.49 6.90
N VAL A 35 -8.19 5.46 6.03
CA VAL A 35 -7.28 6.60 5.85
C VAL A 35 -8.03 7.84 5.36
N PHE A 36 -8.90 7.70 4.35
CA PHE A 36 -9.72 8.82 3.89
C PHE A 36 -10.63 9.38 4.99
N LEU A 37 -11.23 8.51 5.80
CA LEU A 37 -12.09 8.91 6.91
C LEU A 37 -11.31 9.63 8.01
N VAL A 38 -10.13 9.14 8.37
CA VAL A 38 -9.24 9.77 9.36
C VAL A 38 -8.81 11.16 8.88
N ILE A 39 -8.35 11.30 7.62
CA ILE A 39 -7.97 12.60 7.05
C ILE A 39 -9.18 13.54 7.05
N GLY A 40 -10.33 13.10 6.55
CA GLY A 40 -11.55 13.91 6.51
C GLY A 40 -12.01 14.37 7.89
N ASN A 41 -11.92 13.50 8.90
CA ASN A 41 -12.27 13.85 10.27
C ASN A 41 -11.25 14.79 10.92
N SER A 42 -9.95 14.57 10.69
CA SER A 42 -8.90 15.49 11.14
C SER A 42 -9.06 16.88 10.54
N VAL A 43 -9.43 16.98 9.26
CA VAL A 43 -9.74 18.27 8.62
C VAL A 43 -10.91 18.94 9.33
N ARG A 44 -12.02 18.24 9.54
CA ARG A 44 -13.19 18.78 10.24
C ARG A 44 -12.85 19.31 11.64
N LEU A 45 -12.06 18.55 12.40
CA LEU A 45 -11.63 18.93 13.74
C LEU A 45 -10.71 20.15 13.71
N SER A 46 -9.76 20.20 12.77
CA SER A 46 -8.83 21.33 12.60
C SER A 46 -9.56 22.63 12.20
N ILE A 47 -10.60 22.53 11.36
CA ILE A 47 -11.47 23.65 11.00
C ILE A 47 -12.24 24.13 12.24
N PHE A 48 -12.82 23.20 13.02
CA PHE A 48 -13.54 23.54 14.24
C PHE A 48 -12.64 24.20 15.31
N ALA A 49 -11.37 23.80 15.38
CA ALA A 49 -10.37 24.39 16.27
C ALA A 49 -9.92 25.80 15.82
N ARG A 50 -10.05 26.13 14.52
CA ARG A 50 -9.68 27.43 13.94
C ARG A 50 -10.89 28.30 13.54
N ARG A 51 -12.08 27.93 14.00
CA ARG A 51 -13.36 28.56 13.62
C ARG A 51 -13.38 30.09 13.80
N ASP A 52 -12.71 30.62 14.81
CA ASP A 52 -12.69 32.07 15.08
C ASP A 52 -11.89 32.83 14.01
N THR A 53 -10.74 32.30 13.60
CA THR A 53 -9.94 32.87 12.50
C THR A 53 -10.60 32.68 11.13
N ILE A 54 -11.31 31.57 10.92
CA ILE A 54 -12.03 31.30 9.66
C ILE A 54 -13.23 32.23 9.52
N ASN A 55 -13.95 32.54 10.60
CA ASN A 55 -15.05 33.51 10.56
C ASN A 55 -14.55 34.90 10.14
N VAL A 56 -13.41 35.35 10.67
CA VAL A 56 -12.79 36.62 10.24
C VAL A 56 -12.40 36.57 8.77
N GLN A 57 -11.80 35.47 8.29
CA GLN A 57 -11.44 35.31 6.87
C GLN A 57 -12.66 35.26 5.94
N LYS A 58 -13.78 34.66 6.37
CA LYS A 58 -15.04 34.66 5.62
C LYS A 58 -15.66 36.06 5.52
N LEU A 59 -15.50 36.91 6.54
CA LEU A 59 -15.97 38.31 6.51
C LEU A 59 -15.28 39.16 5.42
N ILE A 60 -14.05 38.80 5.05
CA ILE A 60 -13.27 39.48 3.99
C ILE A 60 -13.40 38.79 2.62
N GLY A 61 -14.29 37.79 2.49
CA GLY A 61 -14.63 37.13 1.23
C GLY A 61 -13.90 35.82 0.93
N ALA A 62 -13.27 35.16 1.91
CA ALA A 62 -12.55 33.91 1.68
C ALA A 62 -13.50 32.74 1.29
N THR A 63 -13.26 32.14 0.12
CA THR A 63 -13.99 30.97 -0.39
C THR A 63 -13.59 29.67 0.34
N ASP A 64 -14.54 28.76 0.56
CA ASP A 64 -14.32 27.47 1.25
C ASP A 64 -13.19 26.61 0.62
N GLY A 65 -12.91 26.79 -0.67
CA GLY A 65 -11.80 26.14 -1.38
C GLY A 65 -10.39 26.57 -0.92
N PHE A 66 -10.23 27.77 -0.34
CA PHE A 66 -8.93 28.24 0.16
C PHE A 66 -8.53 27.51 1.47
N ILE A 67 -9.52 27.08 2.24
CA ILE A 67 -9.34 26.38 3.52
C ILE A 67 -8.98 24.91 3.29
N LEU A 68 -9.53 24.27 2.24
CA LEU A 68 -9.33 22.84 1.97
C LEU A 68 -7.98 22.52 1.31
N ARG A 69 -7.45 23.43 0.47
CA ARG A 69 -6.19 23.26 -0.27
C ARG A 69 -5.00 22.82 0.59
N PRO A 70 -4.62 23.52 1.68
CA PRO A 70 -3.45 23.15 2.49
C PRO A 70 -3.56 21.73 3.07
N PHE A 71 -4.77 21.26 3.39
CA PHE A 71 -4.98 19.89 3.88
C PHE A 71 -4.87 18.84 2.79
N LEU A 72 -5.36 19.14 1.59
CA LEU A 72 -5.20 18.26 0.43
C LEU A 72 -3.71 18.06 0.10
N TYR A 73 -2.93 19.15 0.15
CA TYR A 73 -1.48 19.11 -0.04
C TYR A 73 -0.77 18.33 1.08
N GLY A 74 -1.18 18.50 2.33
CA GLY A 74 -0.63 17.73 3.46
C GLY A 74 -0.89 16.23 3.33
N GLY A 75 -2.12 15.84 2.99
CA GLY A 75 -2.47 14.44 2.73
C GLY A 75 -1.72 13.85 1.54
N ALA A 76 -1.60 14.62 0.45
CA ALA A 76 -0.86 14.20 -0.74
C ALA A 76 0.65 14.00 -0.45
N MET A 77 1.30 14.91 0.28
CA MET A 77 2.71 14.76 0.67
C MET A 77 2.93 13.55 1.58
N LEU A 78 2.06 13.34 2.57
CA LEU A 78 2.14 12.17 3.46
C LEU A 78 1.96 10.87 2.67
N GLY A 79 0.94 10.81 1.80
CA GLY A 79 0.72 9.65 0.92
C GLY A 79 1.91 9.37 0.01
N PHE A 80 2.47 10.43 -0.61
CA PHE A 80 3.65 10.32 -1.46
C PHE A 80 4.87 9.81 -0.67
N SER A 81 5.13 10.35 0.51
CA SER A 81 6.23 9.87 1.37
C SER A 81 6.03 8.43 1.82
N GLY A 82 4.79 8.01 2.09
CA GLY A 82 4.46 6.63 2.46
C GLY A 82 4.68 5.65 1.32
N ALA A 83 4.24 6.01 0.10
CA ALA A 83 4.48 5.22 -1.10
C ALA A 83 5.97 5.09 -1.41
N PHE A 84 6.70 6.21 -1.34
CA PHE A 84 8.15 6.22 -1.55
C PHE A 84 8.89 5.35 -0.53
N LEU A 85 8.54 5.47 0.76
CA LEU A 85 9.10 4.63 1.82
C LEU A 85 8.76 3.15 1.62
N SER A 86 7.53 2.84 1.19
CA SER A 86 7.09 1.46 0.91
C SER A 86 7.88 0.83 -0.23
N LEU A 87 8.18 1.59 -1.29
CA LEU A 87 9.01 1.11 -2.41
C LEU A 87 10.43 0.77 -1.93
N ILE A 88 11.06 1.69 -1.19
CA ILE A 88 12.40 1.46 -0.63
C ILE A 88 12.42 0.23 0.28
N LEU A 89 11.41 0.09 1.14
CA LEU A 89 11.34 -1.03 2.07
C LEU A 89 11.10 -2.36 1.33
N SER A 90 10.31 -2.36 0.27
CA SER A 90 10.10 -3.51 -0.60
C SER A 90 11.41 -3.97 -1.24
N GLU A 91 12.18 -3.05 -1.82
CA GLU A 91 13.50 -3.35 -2.42
C GLU A 91 14.48 -3.94 -1.39
N ILE A 92 14.55 -3.34 -0.19
CA ILE A 92 15.39 -3.85 0.90
C ILE A 92 14.96 -5.27 1.30
N LEU A 93 13.65 -5.52 1.41
CA LEU A 93 13.13 -6.83 1.78
C LEU A 93 13.48 -7.89 0.74
N VAL A 94 13.33 -7.56 -0.55
CA VAL A 94 13.69 -8.44 -1.67
C VAL A 94 15.19 -8.74 -1.67
N MET A 95 16.05 -7.73 -1.48
CA MET A 95 17.51 -7.96 -1.36
C MET A 95 17.88 -8.84 -0.18
N ARG A 96 17.22 -8.66 0.97
CA ARG A 96 17.47 -9.52 2.16
C ARG A 96 17.00 -10.94 1.91
N LEU A 97 15.82 -11.10 1.31
CA LEU A 97 15.28 -12.41 1.01
C LEU A 97 16.10 -13.14 -0.05
N SER A 98 16.54 -12.46 -1.12
CA SER A 98 17.39 -13.07 -2.15
C SER A 98 18.74 -13.53 -1.60
N SER A 99 19.34 -12.75 -0.69
CA SER A 99 20.59 -13.16 -0.01
C SER A 99 20.41 -14.43 0.84
N ALA A 100 19.33 -14.51 1.63
CA ALA A 100 19.01 -15.68 2.44
C ALA A 100 18.65 -16.91 1.59
N VAL A 101 17.89 -16.70 0.50
CA VAL A 101 17.51 -17.77 -0.43
C VAL A 101 18.74 -18.29 -1.19
N THR A 102 19.69 -17.43 -1.57
CA THR A 102 20.92 -17.84 -2.26
C THR A 102 21.84 -18.67 -1.36
N GLU A 103 21.90 -18.33 -0.06
CA GLU A 103 22.67 -19.09 0.93
C GLU A 103 22.08 -20.50 1.12
N VAL A 104 20.75 -20.61 1.20
CA VAL A 104 20.06 -21.90 1.27
C VAL A 104 20.15 -22.67 -0.05
N ALA A 105 20.01 -22.00 -1.20
CA ALA A 105 20.10 -22.62 -2.53
C ALA A 105 21.49 -23.20 -2.83
N LYS A 106 22.57 -22.60 -2.28
CA LYS A 106 23.93 -23.17 -2.33
C LYS A 106 24.03 -24.51 -1.60
N VAL A 107 23.32 -24.69 -0.48
CA VAL A 107 23.28 -25.97 0.27
C VAL A 107 22.56 -27.05 -0.53
N PHE A 108 21.61 -26.69 -1.39
CA PHE A 108 20.87 -27.60 -2.26
C PHE A 108 21.43 -27.73 -3.69
N GLY A 109 22.58 -27.11 -4.00
CA GLY A 109 23.28 -27.28 -5.28
C GLY A 109 22.58 -26.67 -6.51
N THR A 110 21.61 -25.77 -6.31
CA THR A 110 20.83 -25.16 -7.42
C THR A 110 21.31 -23.73 -7.67
N GLN A 111 21.80 -23.44 -8.88
CA GLN A 111 22.20 -22.10 -9.29
C GLN A 111 20.95 -21.25 -9.58
N PHE A 112 20.45 -20.54 -8.57
CA PHE A 112 19.40 -19.55 -8.75
C PHE A 112 20.04 -18.19 -9.02
N GLU A 113 20.06 -17.78 -10.29
CA GLU A 113 20.20 -16.37 -10.66
C GLU A 113 18.83 -15.70 -10.44
N LEU A 114 18.58 -15.22 -9.21
CA LEU A 114 17.55 -14.21 -9.00
C LEU A 114 18.04 -12.91 -9.63
N SER A 115 17.68 -12.68 -10.89
CA SER A 115 17.70 -11.33 -11.44
C SER A 115 16.79 -10.47 -10.56
N GLY A 116 17.38 -9.55 -9.81
CA GLY A 116 16.64 -8.45 -9.19
C GLY A 116 15.94 -7.64 -10.28
N LEU A 117 14.91 -6.89 -9.88
CA LEU A 117 14.18 -5.96 -10.75
C LEU A 117 15.19 -5.08 -11.51
N GLY A 118 15.41 -5.42 -12.78
CA GLY A 118 16.28 -4.67 -13.67
C GLY A 118 15.65 -3.31 -13.92
N PHE A 119 16.48 -2.27 -13.92
CA PHE A 119 16.09 -0.89 -14.26
C PHE A 119 15.33 -0.79 -15.60
N ASP A 120 15.49 -1.79 -16.45
CA ASP A 120 14.89 -2.01 -17.75
C ASP A 120 13.34 -2.12 -17.68
N GLU A 121 12.80 -2.68 -16.59
CA GLU A 121 11.34 -2.89 -16.41
C GLU A 121 10.63 -1.61 -15.94
N CYS A 122 11.39 -0.65 -15.39
CA CYS A 122 10.89 0.67 -14.95
C CYS A 122 10.63 1.62 -16.15
N LEU A 123 11.21 1.34 -17.32
CA LEU A 123 11.07 2.18 -18.52
C LEU A 123 9.92 1.73 -19.45
N LEU A 124 9.36 0.54 -19.21
CA LEU A 124 8.27 -0.05 -20.00
C LEU A 124 6.88 0.06 -19.36
N MET A 125 6.80 0.60 -18.14
CA MET A 125 5.56 0.86 -17.41
C MET A 125 5.19 2.35 -17.45
#